data_AF-A0A526TPA3-F1
#
_entry.id   AF-A0A526TPA3-F1
#
_cell.length_a   1.000
_cell.length_b   1.000
_cell.length_c   1.000
_cell.angle_alpha   90.00
_cell.angle_beta   90.00
_cell.angle_gamma   90.00
#
_symmetry.space_group_name_H-M   'P 1'
#
loop_
_entity.id
_entity.type
_entity.pdbx_description
1 polymer ?
#
loop_
_entity_poly.entity_id
_entity_poly.type
_entity_poly.pdbx_seq_one_letter_code
_entity_poly.pdbx_strand_id
1 'polypeptide(L)'
;AAFIRLQETARAERKLAILMPDYPSAPGRTGYAVGLDVPSSVLAMLHDLRGQGYDVEGIPETPRELLGMLETGEHGLALQDYMAFSNELPTAAIVAIEAAWGKVEDETGLREAPPSVLPDISPSRGEIALSLPVSPISNVAGEGGASK
;
A
#
# COMPACT_ATOMS: atom_id res chain seq x y z
N ALA A 1 -17.57 -10.05 -19.06
CA ALA A 1 -17.61 -8.66 -19.55
C ALA A 1 -16.21 -8.04 -19.67
N ALA A 2 -15.44 -7.91 -18.58
CA ALA A 2 -14.14 -7.21 -18.59
C ALA A 2 -13.09 -7.81 -19.54
N PHE A 3 -12.92 -9.15 -19.56
CA PHE A 3 -11.95 -9.80 -20.46
C PHE A 3 -12.30 -9.66 -21.94
N ILE A 4 -13.58 -9.71 -22.29
CA ILE A 4 -14.05 -9.50 -23.68
C ILE A 4 -13.76 -8.05 -24.10
N ARG A 5 -14.10 -7.08 -23.23
CA ARG A 5 -13.76 -5.67 -23.47
C ARG A 5 -12.26 -5.48 -23.70
N LEU A 6 -11.41 -6.08 -22.85
CA LEU A 6 -9.95 -6.01 -23.04
C LEU A 6 -9.50 -6.58 -24.39
N GLN A 7 -10.11 -7.69 -24.83
CA GLN A 7 -9.80 -8.31 -26.12
C GLN A 7 -10.18 -7.39 -27.29
N GLU A 8 -11.33 -6.73 -27.22
CA GLU A 8 -11.87 -5.86 -28.27
C GLU A 8 -11.24 -4.47 -28.32
N THR A 9 -10.82 -3.92 -27.17
CA THR A 9 -10.19 -2.59 -27.10
C THR A 9 -8.86 -2.56 -27.85
N ALA A 10 -8.67 -1.57 -28.73
CA ALA A 10 -7.43 -1.34 -29.45
C ALA A 10 -6.27 -1.09 -28.47
N ARG A 11 -5.05 -1.54 -28.78
CA ARG A 11 -3.91 -1.46 -27.84
C ARG A 11 -3.63 -0.05 -27.32
N ALA A 12 -3.71 0.95 -28.20
CA ALA A 12 -3.53 2.36 -27.85
C ALA A 12 -4.57 2.89 -26.85
N GLU A 13 -5.74 2.25 -26.76
CA GLU A 13 -6.83 2.66 -25.85
C GLU A 13 -6.83 1.86 -24.55
N ARG A 14 -5.98 0.83 -24.42
CA ARG A 14 -5.93 -0.02 -23.23
C ARG A 14 -5.20 0.70 -22.10
N LYS A 15 -5.91 0.93 -21.00
CA LYS A 15 -5.35 1.47 -19.76
C LYS A 15 -4.85 0.32 -18.88
N LEU A 16 -3.54 0.22 -18.73
CA LEU A 16 -2.87 -0.79 -17.90
C LEU A 16 -2.35 -0.14 -16.62
N ALA A 17 -2.45 -0.87 -15.51
CA ALA A 17 -1.84 -0.49 -14.23
C ALA A 17 -0.75 -1.52 -13.89
N ILE A 18 0.46 -1.04 -13.59
CA ILE A 18 1.56 -1.85 -13.06
C ILE A 18 1.64 -1.56 -11.57
N LEU A 19 1.40 -2.57 -10.74
CA LEU A 19 1.45 -2.44 -9.29
C LEU A 19 2.83 -2.85 -8.78
N MET A 20 3.50 -1.94 -8.08
CA MET A 20 4.77 -2.19 -7.40
C MET A 20 4.52 -2.28 -5.90
N PRO A 21 4.99 -3.34 -5.22
CA PRO A 21 4.89 -3.41 -3.77
C PRO A 21 5.76 -2.33 -3.14
N ASP A 22 5.24 -1.65 -2.12
CA ASP A 22 6.00 -0.70 -1.31
C ASP A 22 5.87 -1.05 0.17
N TYR A 23 6.99 -0.98 0.87
CA TYR A 23 7.10 -1.34 2.28
C TYR A 23 7.71 -0.15 3.03
N PRO A 24 6.90 0.87 3.37
CA PRO A 24 7.40 2.15 3.89
C PRO A 24 8.13 2.00 5.23
N SER A 25 7.82 0.96 6.01
CA SER A 25 8.50 0.64 7.28
C SER A 25 9.90 0.04 7.10
N ALA A 26 10.36 -0.19 5.87
CA ALA A 26 11.68 -0.77 5.58
C ALA A 26 12.36 -0.01 4.41
N PRO A 27 13.20 1.00 4.74
CA PRO A 27 13.90 1.79 3.73
C PRO A 27 14.65 0.92 2.71
N GLY A 28 14.54 1.27 1.43
CA GLY A 28 15.17 0.54 0.33
C GLY A 28 14.40 -0.70 -0.15
N ARG A 29 13.17 -0.93 0.32
CA ARG A 29 12.30 -2.06 -0.13
C ARG A 29 11.18 -1.65 -1.09
N THR A 30 11.19 -0.41 -1.59
CA THR A 30 10.27 0.01 -2.66
C THR A 30 10.52 -0.82 -3.91
N GLY A 31 9.48 -1.47 -4.43
CA GLY A 31 9.59 -2.43 -5.52
C GLY A 31 10.31 -3.72 -5.14
N TYR A 32 10.37 -4.11 -3.86
CA TYR A 32 11.03 -5.37 -3.49
C TYR A 32 10.24 -6.60 -3.94
N ALA A 33 10.81 -7.40 -4.84
CA ALA A 33 10.36 -8.73 -5.19
C ALA A 33 11.56 -9.69 -5.26
N VAL A 34 11.44 -10.87 -4.66
CA VAL A 34 12.57 -11.81 -4.53
C VAL A 34 13.05 -12.26 -5.90
N GLY A 35 14.35 -12.05 -6.18
CA GLY A 35 14.99 -12.47 -7.42
C GLY A 35 14.68 -11.61 -8.64
N LEU A 36 14.01 -10.46 -8.47
CA LEU A 36 13.62 -9.58 -9.56
C LEU A 36 14.10 -8.14 -9.29
N ASP A 37 14.75 -7.54 -10.29
CA ASP A 37 14.96 -6.10 -10.33
C ASP A 37 13.68 -5.43 -10.86
N VAL A 38 12.75 -5.11 -9.94
CA VAL A 38 11.42 -4.59 -10.31
C VAL A 38 11.52 -3.27 -11.07
N PRO A 39 12.25 -2.23 -10.60
CA PRO A 39 12.35 -0.98 -11.34
C PRO A 39 12.87 -1.17 -12.78
N SER A 40 13.93 -1.95 -12.96
CA SER A 40 14.45 -2.24 -14.31
C SER A 40 13.47 -3.05 -15.16
N SER A 41 12.74 -3.99 -14.54
CA SER A 41 11.71 -4.77 -15.23
C SER A 41 10.52 -3.92 -15.67
N VAL A 42 10.10 -2.94 -14.86
CA VAL A 42 9.05 -1.99 -15.23
C VAL A 42 9.48 -1.15 -16.43
N LEU A 43 10.71 -0.63 -16.45
CA LEU A 43 11.23 0.11 -17.62
C LEU A 43 11.20 -0.74 -18.89
N ALA A 44 11.68 -1.99 -18.81
CA ALA A 44 11.64 -2.91 -19.94
C ALA A 44 10.20 -3.14 -20.43
N MET A 45 9.26 -3.36 -19.51
CA MET A 45 7.84 -3.52 -19.85
C MET A 45 7.26 -2.27 -20.51
N LEU A 46 7.59 -1.06 -20.04
CA LEU A 46 7.11 0.19 -20.64
C LEU A 46 7.61 0.35 -22.09
N HIS A 47 8.89 0.04 -22.33
CA HIS A 47 9.44 0.05 -23.70
C HIS A 47 8.79 -1.01 -24.60
N ASP A 48 8.59 -2.23 -24.10
CA ASP A 48 7.91 -3.30 -24.84
C ASP A 48 6.45 -2.92 -25.18
N LEU A 49 5.72 -2.37 -24.22
CA LEU A 49 4.34 -1.91 -24.43
C LEU A 49 4.28 -0.81 -25.50
N ARG A 50 5.17 0.18 -25.43
CA ARG A 50 5.28 1.23 -26.46
C ARG A 50 5.58 0.62 -27.84
N GLY A 51 6.52 -0.31 -27.92
CA GLY A 51 6.88 -1.01 -29.15
C GLY A 51 5.73 -1.84 -29.74
N GLN A 52 4.79 -2.30 -28.90
CA GLN A 52 3.61 -3.06 -29.31
C GLN A 52 2.38 -2.21 -29.68
N GLY A 53 2.51 -0.88 -29.64
CA GLY A 53 1.46 0.07 -29.99
C GLY A 53 0.49 0.40 -28.86
N TYR A 54 0.89 0.20 -27.61
CA TYR A 54 0.21 0.82 -26.47
C TYR A 54 0.60 2.29 -26.37
N ASP A 55 -0.32 3.11 -25.88
CA ASP A 55 -0.07 4.52 -25.62
C ASP A 55 0.75 4.67 -24.32
N VAL A 56 2.08 4.80 -24.48
CA VAL A 56 3.02 4.95 -23.38
C VAL A 56 3.98 6.09 -23.71
N GLU A 57 3.82 7.19 -22.98
CA GLU A 57 4.64 8.41 -23.08
C GLU A 57 5.45 8.63 -21.80
N GLY A 58 6.47 9.48 -21.86
CA GLY A 58 7.21 9.92 -20.68
C GLY A 58 7.94 8.81 -19.90
N ILE A 59 8.42 7.76 -20.60
CA ILE A 59 9.20 6.68 -19.96
C ILE A 59 10.50 7.28 -19.39
N PRO A 60 10.77 7.13 -18.07
CA PRO A 60 12.01 7.62 -17.47
C PRO A 60 13.23 6.84 -17.97
N GLU A 61 14.41 7.48 -18.01
CA GLU A 61 15.62 6.88 -18.59
C GLU A 61 16.31 5.91 -17.62
N THR A 62 16.05 6.07 -16.32
CA THR A 62 16.70 5.26 -15.29
C THR A 62 15.74 4.71 -14.24
N PRO A 63 16.06 3.54 -13.63
CA PRO A 63 15.31 3.00 -12.50
C PRO A 63 15.13 4.00 -11.35
N ARG A 64 16.14 4.85 -11.13
CA ARG A 64 16.10 5.88 -10.09
C ARG A 64 15.09 6.98 -10.42
N GLU A 65 15.02 7.42 -11.67
CA GLU A 65 14.02 8.40 -12.10
C GLU A 65 12.61 7.85 -11.97
N LEU A 66 12.39 6.58 -12.34
CA LEU A 66 11.12 5.90 -12.13
C LEU A 66 10.69 5.94 -10.66
N LEU A 67 11.58 5.56 -9.74
CA LEU A 67 11.28 5.58 -8.31
C LEU A 67 11.05 7.01 -7.78
N GLY A 68 11.85 7.98 -8.23
CA GLY A 68 11.65 9.38 -7.86
C GLY A 68 10.28 9.93 -8.30
N MET A 69 9.81 9.56 -9.49
CA MET A 69 8.46 9.93 -9.94
C MET A 69 7.36 9.34 -9.04
N LEU A 70 7.52 8.10 -8.57
CA LEU A 70 6.56 7.45 -7.68
C LEU A 70 6.54 8.10 -6.28
N GLU A 71 7.70 8.48 -5.74
CA GLU A 71 7.83 9.12 -4.42
C GLU A 71 7.20 10.53 -4.38
N THR A 72 7.33 11.30 -5.46
CA THR A 72 6.81 12.68 -5.55
C THR A 72 5.33 12.78 -5.86
N GLY A 73 4.70 11.66 -6.21
CA GLY A 73 3.31 11.68 -6.62
C GLY A 73 2.37 11.95 -5.45
N GLU A 74 1.62 13.03 -5.52
CA GLU A 74 0.48 13.32 -4.63
C GLU A 74 -0.68 12.34 -4.93
N HIS A 75 -0.48 11.08 -4.59
CA HIS A 75 -1.45 10.01 -4.84
C HIS A 75 -2.21 9.71 -3.55
N GLY A 76 -3.17 10.57 -3.25
CA GLY A 76 -4.14 10.36 -2.17
C GLY A 76 -5.56 10.37 -2.73
N LEU A 77 -6.43 9.56 -2.16
CA LEU A 77 -7.86 9.67 -2.41
C LEU A 77 -8.43 10.73 -1.46
N ALA A 78 -9.07 11.78 -1.99
CA ALA A 78 -9.69 12.78 -1.14
C ALA A 78 -10.77 12.13 -0.27
N LEU A 79 -10.90 12.57 0.98
CA LEU A 79 -11.83 11.97 1.94
C LEU A 79 -13.26 11.89 1.40
N GLN A 80 -13.71 12.94 0.73
CA GLN A 80 -15.03 13.00 0.09
C GLN A 80 -15.21 11.92 -1.00
N ASP A 81 -14.18 11.64 -1.79
CA ASP A 81 -14.22 10.65 -2.87
C ASP A 81 -14.18 9.24 -2.28
N TYR A 82 -13.36 9.03 -1.24
CA TYR A 82 -13.37 7.80 -0.46
C TYR A 82 -14.75 7.50 0.12
N MET A 83 -15.41 8.50 0.71
CA MET A 83 -16.77 8.37 1.24
C MET A 83 -17.81 8.09 0.16
N ALA A 84 -17.68 8.69 -1.01
CA ALA A 84 -18.56 8.39 -2.13
C ALA A 84 -18.43 6.92 -2.55
N PHE A 85 -17.20 6.42 -2.71
CA PHE A 85 -16.97 5.03 -3.10
C PHE A 85 -17.34 4.02 -2.02
N SER A 86 -17.10 4.34 -0.73
CA SER A 86 -17.43 3.44 0.36
C SER A 86 -18.93 3.17 0.43
N ASN A 87 -19.78 4.17 0.14
CA ASN A 87 -21.23 4.03 0.11
C ASN A 87 -21.75 3.10 -1.01
N GLU A 88 -20.95 2.82 -2.03
CA GLU A 88 -21.29 1.84 -3.08
C GLU A 88 -20.98 0.40 -2.67
N LEU A 89 -20.21 0.20 -1.59
CA LEU A 89 -19.84 -1.12 -1.11
C LEU A 89 -20.95 -1.76 -0.26
N PRO A 90 -21.02 -3.11 -0.19
CA PRO A 90 -21.92 -3.78 0.72
C PRO A 90 -21.68 -3.36 2.18
N THR A 91 -22.74 -3.09 2.93
CA THR A 91 -22.66 -2.64 4.34
C THR A 91 -21.78 -3.55 5.20
N ALA A 92 -21.82 -4.87 4.97
CA ALA A 92 -20.98 -5.82 5.70
C ALA A 92 -19.47 -5.57 5.50
N ALA A 93 -19.04 -5.13 4.31
CA ALA A 93 -17.65 -4.79 4.03
C ALA A 93 -17.23 -3.51 4.77
N ILE A 94 -18.11 -2.49 4.79
CA ILE A 94 -17.86 -1.23 5.51
C ILE A 94 -17.70 -1.50 7.02
N VAL A 95 -18.63 -2.26 7.60
CA VAL A 95 -18.57 -2.64 9.03
C VAL A 95 -17.29 -3.42 9.36
N ALA A 96 -16.86 -4.32 8.49
CA ALA A 96 -15.63 -5.08 8.70
C ALA A 96 -14.38 -4.18 8.65
N ILE A 97 -14.36 -3.19 7.75
CA ILE A 97 -13.28 -2.20 7.67
C ILE A 97 -13.26 -1.35 8.94
N GLU A 98 -14.41 -0.78 9.35
CA GLU A 98 -14.49 0.06 10.55
C GLU A 98 -14.12 -0.70 11.83
N ALA A 99 -14.48 -1.98 11.94
CA ALA A 99 -14.11 -2.81 13.09
C ALA A 99 -12.60 -3.10 13.16
N ALA A 100 -11.91 -3.19 12.02
CA ALA A 100 -10.49 -3.48 11.96
C ALA A 100 -9.61 -2.22 12.07
N TRP A 101 -10.07 -1.11 11.48
CA TRP A 101 -9.26 0.10 11.26
C TRP A 101 -9.83 1.36 11.93
N GLY A 102 -10.98 1.28 12.60
CA GLY A 102 -11.66 2.42 13.20
C GLY A 102 -12.55 3.18 12.22
N LYS A 103 -13.29 4.16 12.74
CA LYS A 103 -14.11 5.04 11.90
C LYS A 103 -13.28 6.15 11.31
N VAL A 104 -13.74 6.63 10.17
CA VAL A 104 -12.99 7.63 9.41
C VAL A 104 -13.04 9.01 10.08
N GLU A 105 -14.10 9.29 10.87
CA GLU A 105 -14.16 10.53 11.65
C GLU A 105 -13.22 10.54 12.86
N ASP A 106 -12.74 9.37 13.30
CA ASP A 106 -11.92 9.24 14.52
C ASP A 106 -10.44 9.56 14.27
N GLU A 107 -9.95 9.50 13.01
CA GLU A 107 -8.55 9.77 12.64
C GLU A 107 -8.43 10.79 11.50
N THR A 108 -8.79 12.04 11.76
CA THR A 108 -8.49 13.14 10.82
C THR A 108 -7.00 13.48 10.84
N GLY A 109 -6.22 12.93 9.90
CA GLY A 109 -4.99 13.59 9.43
C GLY A 109 -3.64 12.92 9.70
N LEU A 110 -3.58 11.65 10.10
CA LEU A 110 -2.30 10.95 10.15
C LEU A 110 -1.88 10.53 8.73
N ARG A 111 -0.92 11.25 8.16
CA ARG A 111 -0.13 10.81 6.99
C ARG A 111 0.81 9.64 7.31
N GLU A 112 0.83 9.22 8.57
CA GLU A 112 1.68 8.15 9.06
C GLU A 112 0.83 6.89 9.13
N ALA A 113 1.11 5.94 8.23
CA ALA A 113 0.51 4.63 8.32
C ALA A 113 0.82 4.06 9.71
N PRO A 114 -0.17 3.46 10.42
CA PRO A 114 0.13 2.76 11.66
C PRO A 114 1.28 1.77 11.38
N PRO A 115 2.23 1.62 12.32
CA PRO A 115 3.37 0.73 12.15
C PRO A 115 2.85 -0.61 11.65
N SER A 116 3.41 -1.10 10.54
CA SER A 116 2.86 -2.20 9.74
C SER A 116 2.57 -3.43 10.59
N VAL A 117 1.40 -3.50 11.21
CA VAL A 117 0.83 -4.73 11.72
C VAL A 117 0.05 -5.32 10.56
N LEU A 118 0.78 -5.67 9.49
CA LEU A 118 0.22 -6.66 8.60
C LEU A 118 0.05 -7.90 9.47
N PRO A 119 -1.18 -8.41 9.70
CA PRO A 119 -1.31 -9.74 10.24
C PRO A 119 -0.51 -10.64 9.30
N ASP A 120 0.39 -11.43 9.89
CA ASP A 120 1.19 -12.41 9.20
C ASP A 120 0.30 -13.13 8.18
N ILE A 121 0.47 -12.83 6.89
CA ILE A 121 -0.18 -13.57 5.79
C ILE A 121 0.54 -14.91 5.63
N SER A 122 0.62 -15.66 6.74
CA SER A 122 0.97 -17.05 6.75
C SER A 122 -0.14 -17.83 6.05
N PRO A 123 0.19 -18.74 5.11
CA PRO A 123 -0.79 -19.49 4.33
C PRO A 123 -1.58 -20.52 5.18
N SER A 124 -1.26 -20.66 6.46
CA SER A 124 -2.03 -21.49 7.39
C SER A 124 -3.30 -20.76 7.84
N ARG A 125 -4.34 -20.93 7.03
CA ARG A 125 -5.77 -20.95 7.39
C ARG A 125 -6.07 -20.86 8.90
N GLY A 126 -6.66 -19.72 9.29
CA GLY A 126 -7.59 -19.62 10.41
C GLY A 126 -6.96 -19.64 11.80
N GLU A 127 -6.88 -18.46 12.43
CA GLU A 127 -7.33 -18.16 13.80
C GLU A 127 -6.87 -16.74 14.11
N ILE A 128 -7.77 -15.76 13.97
CA ILE A 128 -7.53 -14.39 14.41
C ILE A 128 -7.68 -14.41 15.92
N ALA A 129 -6.63 -14.81 16.64
CA ALA A 129 -6.57 -14.59 18.07
C ALA A 129 -6.42 -13.08 18.30
N LEU A 130 -7.41 -12.47 18.95
CA LEU A 130 -7.35 -11.08 19.41
C LEU A 130 -6.07 -10.90 20.22
N SER A 131 -5.14 -10.10 19.70
CA SER A 131 -3.95 -9.67 20.41
C SER A 131 -4.38 -9.07 21.75
N LEU A 132 -4.03 -9.73 22.85
CA LEU A 132 -4.26 -9.22 24.20
C LEU A 132 -3.64 -7.82 24.33
N PRO A 133 -4.31 -6.88 25.02
CA PRO A 133 -3.76 -5.55 25.22
C PRO A 133 -2.45 -5.63 25.99
N VAL A 134 -1.48 -4.85 25.53
CA VAL A 134 -0.16 -4.64 26.14
C VAL A 134 -0.29 -4.48 27.65
N SER A 135 0.39 -5.35 28.41
CA SER A 135 0.51 -5.25 29.85
C SER A 135 1.16 -3.91 30.24
N PRO A 136 0.65 -3.18 31.23
CA PRO A 136 1.30 -1.98 31.73
C PRO A 136 2.55 -2.39 32.53
N ILE A 137 3.72 -1.89 32.13
CA ILE A 137 4.93 -1.99 32.95
C ILE A 137 4.71 -1.11 34.18
N SER A 138 4.40 -1.75 35.31
CA SER A 138 4.51 -1.19 36.67
C SER A 138 5.78 -1.70 37.32
N ASN A 139 6.67 -0.80 37.73
CA ASN A 139 7.44 -0.83 38.99
C ASN A 139 8.20 0.51 39.07
N VAL A 140 7.74 1.46 39.89
CA VAL A 140 7.94 1.58 41.36
C VAL A 140 9.35 2.05 41.71
N ALA A 141 9.32 3.15 42.47
CA ALA A 141 10.40 3.99 42.95
C ALA A 141 11.39 3.31 43.90
N GLY A 142 12.56 3.94 44.04
CA GLY A 142 13.49 3.74 45.14
C GLY A 142 14.38 4.96 45.32
N GLU A 143 13.90 5.97 46.04
CA GLU A 143 14.75 6.92 46.76
C GLU A 143 15.28 6.25 48.04
N GLY A 144 16.53 6.52 48.41
CA GLY A 144 17.11 6.16 49.70
C GLY A 144 18.63 6.14 49.67
N GLY A 145 19.26 7.25 50.06
CA GLY A 145 20.71 7.44 50.02
C GLY A 145 21.52 6.73 51.12
N ALA A 146 22.85 6.84 51.03
CA ALA A 146 23.78 6.79 52.16
C ALA A 146 25.14 7.37 51.75
N SER A 147 25.66 8.27 52.60
CA SER A 147 27.00 8.84 52.57
C SER A 147 28.11 7.79 52.68
N LYS A 148 29.25 8.03 52.04
CA LYS A 148 30.53 8.25 52.71
C LYS A 148 31.51 8.99 51.79
#